data_AF-A0A445MT52-F1
#
_entry.id   AF-A0A445MT52-F1
#
_cell.length_a   1.000
_cell.length_b   1.000
_cell.length_c   1.000
_cell.angle_alpha   90.00
_cell.angle_beta   90.00
_cell.angle_gamma   90.00
#
_symmetry.space_group_name_H-M   'P 1'
#
loop_
_entity.id
_entity.type
_entity.pdbx_description
1 polymer ?
#
loop_
_entity_poly.entity_id
_entity_poly.type
_entity_poly.pdbx_seq_one_letter_code
_entity_poly.pdbx_strand_id
1 'polypeptide(L)' 'MRRYQLGAHTKTDLKVHQIWLHKYLKRGMAGAVAIRTRDKYYGRNDPAIYSRARRGAYFG' A
#
# COMPACT_ATOMS: atom_id res chain seq x y z
N MET A 1 16.09 10.09 -7.49
CA MET A 1 17.01 9.79 -6.36
C MET A 1 16.33 8.86 -5.36
N ARG A 2 17.03 7.83 -4.87
CA ARG A 2 16.49 6.91 -3.83
C ARG A 2 16.42 7.65 -2.48
N ARG A 3 15.26 7.64 -1.81
CA ARG A 3 15.09 8.16 -0.45
C ARG A 3 15.56 7.11 0.56
N TYR A 4 16.81 7.22 0.97
CA TYR A 4 17.35 6.39 2.06
C TYR A 4 16.92 6.96 3.42
N GLN A 5 16.60 6.08 4.36
CA GLN A 5 16.45 6.45 5.76
C GLN A 5 17.87 6.56 6.35
N LEU A 6 18.18 7.71 6.95
CA LEU A 6 19.45 7.98 7.61
C LEU A 6 19.24 7.89 9.12
N GLY A 7 19.97 6.98 9.77
CA GLY A 7 20.14 6.93 11.22
C GLY A 7 21.51 7.51 11.61
N ALA A 8 21.79 7.54 12.91
CA ALA A 8 23.04 8.09 13.45
C ALA A 8 24.32 7.50 12.80
N HIS A 9 24.29 6.22 12.44
CA HIS A 9 25.41 5.53 11.78
C HIS A 9 24.97 4.57 10.65
N THR A 10 23.73 4.70 10.16
CA THR A 10 23.18 3.76 9.19
C THR A 10 22.48 4.48 8.04
N LYS A 11 22.60 3.93 6.84
CA LYS A 11 21.88 4.38 5.65
C LYS A 11 21.19 3.18 5.03
N THR A 12 19.87 3.09 5.20
CA THR A 12 19.11 1.89 4.81
C THR A 12 18.05 2.23 3.77
N ASP A 13 17.85 1.30 2.84
CA ASP A 13 16.74 1.26 1.88
C ASP A 13 16.10 -0.12 1.99
N LEU A 14 15.35 -0.31 3.08
CA LEU A 14 14.62 -1.55 3.32
C LEU A 14 13.32 -1.52 2.52
N LYS A 15 13.19 -2.45 1.57
CA LYS A 15 11.99 -2.66 0.76
C LYS A 15 11.40 -4.00 1.11
N VAL A 16 10.13 -4.00 1.54
CA VAL A 16 9.42 -5.23 1.92
C VAL A 16 8.18 -5.39 1.07
N HIS A 17 7.94 -6.61 0.60
CA HIS A 17 6.68 -7.00 -0.01
C HIS A 17 5.75 -7.53 1.08
N GLN A 18 4.77 -6.72 1.47
CA GLN A 18 3.75 -7.13 2.44
C GLN A 18 2.45 -7.42 1.71
N ILE A 19 1.92 -8.64 1.88
CA ILE A 19 0.66 -9.09 1.28
C ILE A 19 -0.18 -9.72 2.39
N TRP A 20 -1.46 -9.40 2.44
CA TRP A 20 -2.42 -10.03 3.35
C TRP A 20 -3.71 -10.35 2.63
N LEU A 21 -4.39 -11.40 3.08
CA LEU A 21 -5.68 -11.84 2.57
C LEU A 21 -6.75 -11.65 3.64
N HIS A 22 -7.97 -11.33 3.22
CA HIS A 22 -9.10 -11.24 4.14
C HIS A 22 -9.45 -12.64 4.67
N LYS A 23 -9.93 -12.68 5.92
CA LYS A 23 -10.43 -13.92 6.53
C LYS A 23 -11.54 -14.50 5.65
N TYR A 24 -11.51 -15.81 5.40
CA TYR A 24 -12.44 -16.52 4.52
C TYR A 24 -12.37 -16.18 3.03
N LEU A 25 -11.38 -15.38 2.59
CA LEU A 25 -11.15 -15.03 1.18
C LEU A 25 -12.40 -14.49 0.45
N LYS A 26 -13.34 -13.91 1.19
CA LYS A 26 -14.55 -13.33 0.60
C LYS A 26 -14.18 -12.11 -0.22
N ARG A 27 -14.90 -11.88 -1.33
CA ARG A 27 -14.76 -10.71 -2.21
C ARG A 27 -15.21 -9.37 -1.57
N GLY A 28 -15.11 -9.24 -0.25
CA GLY A 28 -15.55 -8.06 0.50
C GLY A 28 -14.58 -6.88 0.46
N MET A 29 -13.35 -7.08 -0.03
CA MET A 29 -12.35 -6.01 -0.17
C MET A 29 -12.51 -5.29 -1.52
N ALA A 30 -13.66 -4.67 -1.73
CA ALA A 30 -13.99 -3.92 -2.95
C ALA A 30 -14.64 -2.57 -2.61
N GLY A 31 -14.67 -1.66 -3.60
CA GLY A 31 -15.34 -0.35 -3.50
C GLY A 31 -14.93 0.45 -2.26
N ALA A 32 -15.93 0.97 -1.54
CA ALA A 32 -15.73 1.80 -0.35
C ALA A 32 -14.95 1.10 0.77
N VAL A 33 -15.09 -0.23 0.92
CA VAL A 33 -14.36 -0.99 1.95
C VAL A 33 -12.87 -1.03 1.63
N ALA A 34 -12.50 -1.22 0.37
CA ALA A 34 -11.10 -1.18 -0.05
C ALA A 34 -10.46 0.20 0.19
N ILE A 35 -11.18 1.28 -0.15
CA ILE A 35 -10.70 2.66 0.02
C ILE A 35 -10.48 2.98 1.51
N ARG A 36 -11.47 2.68 2.37
CA ARG A 36 -11.34 2.91 3.81
C ARG A 36 -10.26 2.07 4.46
N THR A 37 -10.10 0.83 4.01
CA THR A 37 -9.05 -0.07 4.50
C THR A 37 -7.67 0.50 4.15
N ARG A 38 -7.47 0.94 2.90
CA ARG A 38 -6.25 1.64 2.49
C ARG A 38 -5.98 2.85 3.38
N ASP A 39 -6.96 3.73 3.56
CA ASP A 39 -6.79 4.97 4.34
C ASP A 39 -6.47 4.70 5.80
N LYS A 40 -7.03 3.62 6.39
CA LYS A 40 -6.74 3.22 7.77
C LYS A 40 -5.33 2.64 7.94
N TYR A 41 -4.87 1.81 7.01
CA TYR A 41 -3.59 1.09 7.16
C TYR A 41 -2.38 1.91 6.70
N TYR A 42 -2.53 2.71 5.65
CA TYR A 42 -1.43 3.47 5.06
C TYR A 42 -1.56 4.98 5.26
N GLY A 43 -2.60 5.43 5.95
CA GLY A 43 -2.89 6.87 6.09
C GLY A 43 -3.48 7.47 4.82
N ARG A 44 -4.24 8.56 4.98
CA ARG A 44 -5.03 9.21 3.92
C ARG A 44 -4.20 9.78 2.76
N ASN A 45 -2.87 9.89 2.91
CA ASN A 45 -2.02 10.76 2.09
C ASN A 45 -0.72 10.13 1.57
N ASP A 46 -0.58 8.80 1.48
CA ASP A 46 0.63 8.18 0.93
C ASP A 46 0.62 8.13 -0.62
N PRO A 47 1.33 9.04 -1.33
CA PRO A 47 1.25 9.16 -2.79
C PRO A 47 1.93 7.99 -3.53
N ALA A 48 2.77 7.21 -2.83
CA ALA A 48 3.44 6.04 -3.41
C ALA A 48 2.45 4.93 -3.79
N ILE A 49 1.32 4.82 -3.10
CA ILE A 49 0.27 3.83 -3.36
C ILE A 49 -0.67 4.31 -4.49
N TYR A 50 -0.93 5.63 -4.56
CA TYR A 50 -1.78 6.26 -5.56
C TYR A 50 -1.34 5.97 -7.02
N SER A 51 -0.04 5.77 -7.25
CA SER A 51 0.52 5.56 -8.60
C SER A 51 0.42 4.12 -9.14
N ARG A 52 0.33 3.10 -8.27
CA ARG A 52 0.24 1.68 -8.71
C ARG A 52 -1.18 1.13 -8.74
N ALA A 53 -2.07 1.59 -7.85
CA ALA A 53 -3.44 1.10 -7.78
C ALA A 53 -4.29 1.39 -9.04
N ARG A 54 -3.95 2.42 -9.83
CA ARG A 54 -4.63 2.71 -11.11
C ARG A 54 -4.29 1.73 -12.24
N ARG A 55 -3.19 0.99 -12.18
CA ARG A 55 -2.74 0.15 -13.31
C ARG A 55 -3.45 -1.21 -13.42
N GLY A 56 -4.25 -1.61 -12.42
CA GLY A 56 -4.93 -2.91 -12.39
C GLY A 56 -6.41 -2.89 -12.05
N ALA A 57 -7.02 -1.72 -11.87
CA ALA A 57 -8.42 -1.60 -11.43
C ALA A 57 -9.40 -1.12 -12.53
N TYR A 58 -8.99 -1.22 -13.79
CA TYR A 58 -9.82 -0.93 -14.98
C TYR A 58 -9.69 -2.04 -16.04
N PHE A 59 -9.87 -3.29 -15.65
CA PHE A 59 -10.27 -4.34 -16.60
C PHE A 59 -11.58 -4.93 -16.09
N GLY A 60 -12.56 -4.96 -16.98
CA GLY A 60 -13.99 -5.17 -16.73
C GLY A 60 -14.39 -6.53 -16.21
#